data_AF-A0AAD4XR88-F1
#
_entry.id   AF-A0AAD4XR88-F1
#
_cell.length_a   1.000
_cell.length_b   1.000
_cell.length_c   1.000
_cell.angle_alpha   90.00
_cell.angle_beta   90.00
_cell.angle_gamma   90.00
#
_symmetry.space_group_name_H-M   'P 1'
#
loop_
_entity.id
_entity.type
_entity.pdbx_description
1 polymer ?
#
loop_
_entity_poly.entity_id
_entity_poly.type
_entity_poly.pdbx_seq_one_letter_code
_entity_poly.pdbx_strand_id
1 'polypeptide(L)'
;METDHYVVLGLPSGDPGKKLTDADIKKAYKTKARELHPDKRPNDPNANINFQKLQTSYDILKDEIKRKCFDDLLHFRVQRQRQSSQVDSRKHTRMMVDLHERECASKLAREEGDRYAWNWIENIETTLEIIGNNNLFWGINFGRYCCLGSLRRILHS
;
A
#
# COMPACT_ATOMS: atom_id res chain seq x y z
N MET A 1 -23.46 2.07 -13.73
CA MET A 1 -22.70 0.82 -13.63
C MET A 1 -21.82 0.73 -14.86
N GLU A 2 -20.52 0.82 -14.67
CA GLU A 2 -19.57 0.72 -15.78
C GLU A 2 -19.30 -0.76 -16.03
N THR A 3 -19.98 -1.31 -17.02
CA THR A 3 -20.02 -2.76 -17.25
C THR A 3 -19.08 -3.05 -18.41
N ASP A 4 -18.13 -3.98 -18.23
CA ASP A 4 -17.24 -4.36 -19.33
C ASP A 4 -18.03 -5.07 -20.44
N HIS A 5 -18.22 -4.37 -21.56
CA HIS A 5 -19.03 -4.85 -22.68
C HIS A 5 -18.47 -6.15 -23.27
N TYR A 6 -17.15 -6.29 -23.33
CA TYR A 6 -16.50 -7.51 -23.78
C TYR A 6 -16.87 -8.72 -22.89
N VAL A 7 -16.90 -8.55 -21.56
CA VAL A 7 -17.27 -9.62 -20.61
C VAL A 7 -18.72 -10.03 -20.77
N VAL A 8 -19.63 -9.09 -21.02
CA VAL A 8 -21.07 -9.39 -21.24
C VAL A 8 -21.28 -10.30 -22.46
N LEU A 9 -20.47 -10.11 -23.52
CA LEU A 9 -20.46 -10.97 -24.70
C LEU A 9 -19.69 -12.29 -24.50
N GLY A 10 -18.99 -12.46 -23.38
CA GLY A 10 -18.12 -13.60 -23.12
C GLY A 10 -16.79 -13.55 -23.87
N LEU A 11 -16.34 -12.36 -24.24
CA LEU A 11 -15.06 -12.10 -24.89
C LEU A 11 -13.99 -11.66 -23.88
N PRO A 12 -12.70 -11.93 -24.15
CA PRO A 12 -11.63 -11.48 -23.27
C PRO A 12 -11.52 -9.95 -23.28
N SER A 13 -11.35 -9.34 -22.11
CA SER A 13 -11.16 -7.90 -21.96
C SER A 13 -9.69 -7.50 -22.08
N GLY A 14 -9.42 -6.28 -22.55
CA GLY A 14 -8.07 -5.72 -22.72
C GLY A 14 -7.51 -5.83 -24.14
N ASP A 15 -6.19 -5.96 -24.27
CA ASP A 15 -5.48 -6.12 -25.55
C ASP A 15 -6.02 -7.23 -26.47
N PRO A 16 -6.42 -8.43 -25.98
CA PRO A 16 -7.04 -9.43 -26.86
C PRO A 16 -8.43 -9.01 -27.34
N GLY A 17 -9.17 -8.25 -26.54
CA GLY A 17 -10.48 -7.65 -26.86
C GLY A 17 -10.42 -6.73 -28.08
N LYS A 18 -9.36 -5.92 -28.15
CA LYS A 18 -9.12 -4.97 -29.23
C LYS A 18 -8.80 -5.63 -30.58
N LYS A 19 -8.23 -6.84 -30.56
CA LYS A 19 -7.85 -7.59 -31.76
C LYS A 19 -9.01 -8.31 -32.44
N LEU A 20 -10.17 -8.41 -31.78
CA LEU A 20 -11.35 -9.08 -32.33
C LEU A 20 -11.95 -8.31 -33.50
N THR A 21 -12.32 -9.05 -34.55
CA THR A 21 -13.03 -8.51 -35.70
C THR A 21 -14.52 -8.36 -35.41
N ASP A 22 -15.21 -7.50 -36.17
CA ASP A 22 -16.65 -7.29 -35.98
C ASP A 22 -17.46 -8.57 -36.26
N ALA A 23 -16.92 -9.46 -37.10
CA ALA A 23 -17.48 -10.78 -37.36
C ALA A 23 -17.48 -11.66 -36.10
N ASP A 24 -16.40 -11.62 -35.32
CA ASP A 24 -16.28 -12.38 -34.07
C ASP A 24 -17.23 -11.87 -33.00
N ILE A 25 -17.34 -10.54 -32.88
CA ILE A 25 -18.27 -9.87 -31.96
C ILE A 25 -19.73 -10.23 -32.31
N LYS A 26 -20.07 -10.21 -33.60
CA LYS A 26 -21.40 -10.60 -34.09
C LYS A 26 -21.69 -12.08 -33.84
N LYS A 27 -20.69 -12.96 -33.99
CA LYS A 27 -20.81 -14.39 -33.70
C LYS A 27 -21.06 -14.63 -32.20
N ALA A 28 -20.29 -13.98 -31.33
CA ALA A 28 -20.45 -14.07 -29.89
C ALA A 28 -21.84 -13.59 -29.44
N TYR A 29 -22.30 -12.45 -29.97
CA TYR A 29 -23.64 -11.91 -29.72
C TYR A 29 -24.74 -12.92 -30.08
N LYS A 30 -24.68 -13.51 -31.27
CA LYS A 30 -25.69 -14.49 -31.72
C LYS A 30 -25.74 -15.74 -30.85
N THR A 31 -24.60 -16.18 -30.32
CA THR A 31 -24.55 -17.33 -29.40
C THR A 31 -25.17 -16.94 -28.05
N LYS A 32 -24.74 -15.83 -27.46
CA LYS A 32 -25.26 -15.33 -26.18
C LYS A 32 -26.74 -14.98 -26.22
N ALA A 33 -27.22 -14.38 -27.31
CA ALA A 33 -28.63 -14.03 -27.47
C ALA A 33 -29.53 -15.27 -27.49
N ARG A 34 -29.07 -16.39 -28.05
CA ARG A 34 -29.80 -17.67 -28.04
C ARG A 34 -29.81 -18.37 -26.68
N GLU A 35 -28.83 -18.09 -25.83
CA GLU A 35 -28.74 -18.59 -24.45
C GLU A 35 -29.60 -17.77 -23.50
N LEU A 36 -29.60 -16.44 -23.66
CA LEU A 36 -30.26 -15.48 -22.77
C LEU A 36 -31.65 -15.04 -23.25
N HIS A 37 -32.19 -15.67 -24.29
CA HIS A 37 -33.49 -15.30 -24.83
C HIS A 37 -34.62 -15.53 -23.80
N PRO A 38 -35.53 -14.56 -23.59
CA PRO A 38 -36.59 -14.67 -22.59
C PRO A 38 -37.56 -15.83 -22.88
N ASP A 39 -37.76 -16.20 -24.14
CA ASP A 39 -38.61 -17.34 -24.55
C ASP A 39 -38.13 -18.68 -23.97
N LYS A 40 -36.82 -18.88 -23.85
CA LYS A 40 -36.24 -20.10 -23.26
C LYS A 40 -36.17 -20.06 -21.74
N ARG A 41 -36.34 -18.87 -21.15
CA ARG A 41 -36.23 -18.62 -19.70
C ARG A 41 -37.45 -17.85 -19.19
N PRO A 42 -38.66 -18.39 -19.37
CA PRO A 42 -39.90 -17.71 -18.94
C PRO A 42 -39.99 -17.57 -17.41
N ASN A 43 -39.26 -18.39 -16.66
CA ASN A 43 -39.29 -18.40 -15.20
C ASN A 43 -38.28 -17.43 -14.54
N ASP A 44 -37.37 -16.83 -15.32
CA ASP A 44 -36.34 -15.94 -14.79
C ASP A 44 -36.73 -14.46 -15.00
N PRO A 45 -37.08 -13.70 -13.95
CA PRO A 45 -37.42 -12.28 -14.08
C PRO A 45 -36.24 -11.42 -14.56
N ASN A 46 -35.01 -11.92 -14.38
CA ASN A 46 -33.78 -11.23 -14.81
C ASN A 46 -33.41 -11.50 -16.28
N ALA A 47 -34.10 -12.41 -16.98
CA ALA A 47 -33.78 -12.73 -18.38
C ALA A 47 -33.87 -11.50 -19.28
N ASN A 48 -34.92 -10.69 -19.10
CA ASN A 48 -35.12 -9.46 -19.86
C ASN A 48 -33.99 -8.44 -19.61
N ILE A 49 -33.61 -8.24 -18.35
CA ILE A 49 -32.53 -7.30 -17.97
C ILE A 49 -31.20 -7.74 -18.58
N ASN A 50 -30.88 -9.03 -18.51
CA ASN A 50 -29.64 -9.57 -19.05
C ASN A 50 -29.61 -9.49 -20.58
N PHE A 51 -30.75 -9.73 -21.25
CA PHE A 51 -30.87 -9.57 -22.69
C PHE A 51 -30.69 -8.11 -23.12
N GLN A 52 -31.30 -7.17 -22.39
CA GLN A 52 -31.11 -5.74 -22.62
C GLN A 52 -29.65 -5.32 -22.46
N LYS A 53 -28.97 -5.79 -21.40
CA LYS A 53 -27.53 -5.55 -21.19
C LYS A 53 -26.67 -6.11 -22.33
N LEU A 54 -26.99 -7.30 -22.83
CA LEU A 54 -26.31 -7.91 -23.97
C LEU A 54 -26.47 -7.04 -25.22
N GLN A 55 -27.69 -6.55 -25.47
CA GLN A 55 -28.00 -5.72 -26.64
C GLN A 55 -27.28 -4.37 -26.57
N THR A 56 -27.35 -3.66 -25.43
CA THR A 56 -26.61 -2.41 -25.23
C THR A 56 -25.10 -2.58 -25.41
N SER A 57 -24.54 -3.71 -24.93
CA SER A 57 -23.12 -4.01 -25.09
C SER A 57 -22.74 -4.23 -26.56
N TYR A 58 -23.58 -4.92 -27.32
CA TYR A 58 -23.38 -5.11 -28.76
C TYR A 58 -23.45 -3.78 -29.52
N ASP A 59 -24.40 -2.91 -29.20
CA ASP A 59 -24.56 -1.61 -29.87
C ASP A 59 -23.34 -0.70 -29.69
N ILE A 60 -22.70 -0.76 -28.51
CA ILE A 60 -21.48 0.01 -28.22
C ILE A 60 -20.28 -0.55 -28.97
N LEU A 61 -20.14 -1.87 -29.04
CA LEU A 61 -18.98 -2.51 -29.69
C LEU A 61 -19.10 -2.59 -31.21
N LYS A 62 -20.32 -2.53 -31.75
CA LYS A 62 -20.57 -2.50 -33.20
C LYS A 62 -20.15 -1.16 -33.82
N ASP A 63 -20.33 -0.06 -33.11
CA ASP A 63 -19.98 1.27 -33.61
C ASP A 63 -18.50 1.55 -33.35
N GLU A 64 -17.71 1.71 -34.42
CA GLU A 64 -16.25 1.92 -34.30
C GLU A 64 -15.86 3.11 -33.41
N ILE A 65 -16.62 4.21 -33.48
CA ILE A 65 -16.35 5.42 -32.69
C ILE A 65 -16.58 5.14 -31.20
N LYS A 66 -17.68 4.47 -30.85
CA LYS A 66 -17.99 4.12 -29.46
C LYS A 66 -17.02 3.08 -28.91
N ARG A 67 -16.64 2.10 -29.74
CA ARG A 67 -15.61 1.10 -29.40
C ARG A 67 -14.28 1.75 -29.09
N LYS A 68 -13.81 2.68 -29.93
CA LYS A 68 -12.56 3.43 -29.68
C LYS A 68 -12.62 4.22 -28.38
N CYS A 69 -13.69 4.97 -28.16
CA CYS A 69 -13.86 5.74 -26.92
C CYS A 69 -13.87 4.84 -25.67
N PHE A 70 -14.54 3.69 -25.75
CA PHE A 70 -14.56 2.70 -24.68
C PHE A 70 -13.16 2.10 -24.43
N ASP A 71 -12.45 1.72 -25.48
CA ASP A 71 -11.08 1.18 -25.39
C ASP A 71 -10.11 2.21 -24.79
N ASP A 72 -10.23 3.48 -25.19
CA ASP A 72 -9.42 4.58 -24.63
C ASP A 72 -9.72 4.78 -23.14
N LEU A 73 -10.99 4.75 -22.76
CA LEU A 73 -11.42 4.84 -21.37
C LEU A 73 -10.86 3.69 -20.53
N LEU A 74 -10.89 2.45 -21.06
CA LEU A 74 -10.29 1.29 -20.39
C LEU A 74 -8.77 1.47 -20.23
N HIS A 75 -8.09 1.96 -21.27
CA HIS A 75 -6.67 2.25 -21.22
C HIS A 75 -6.35 3.29 -20.14
N PHE A 76 -7.07 4.40 -20.08
CA PHE A 76 -6.90 5.42 -19.05
C PHE A 76 -7.20 4.90 -17.64
N ARG A 77 -8.20 4.02 -17.48
CA ARG A 77 -8.48 3.37 -16.19
C ARG A 77 -7.31 2.53 -15.72
N VAL A 78 -6.79 1.66 -16.59
CA VAL A 78 -5.65 0.79 -16.25
C VAL A 78 -4.42 1.64 -15.94
N GLN A 79 -4.17 2.70 -16.71
CA GLN A 79 -3.07 3.63 -16.48
C GLN A 79 -3.20 4.36 -15.14
N ARG A 80 -4.39 4.88 -14.82
CA ARG A 80 -4.67 5.56 -13.55
C ARG A 80 -4.51 4.62 -12.36
N GLN A 81 -5.00 3.38 -12.47
CA GLN A 81 -4.88 2.39 -11.41
C GLN A 81 -3.42 2.06 -11.13
N ARG A 82 -2.61 1.86 -12.18
CA ARG A 82 -1.15 1.67 -12.06
C ARG A 82 -0.48 2.86 -11.37
N GLN A 83 -0.82 4.08 -11.75
CA GLN A 83 -0.28 5.30 -11.13
C GLN A 83 -0.67 5.41 -9.66
N SER A 84 -1.94 5.14 -9.30
CA SER A 84 -2.39 5.16 -7.91
C SER A 84 -1.60 4.18 -7.06
N SER A 85 -1.52 2.91 -7.50
CA SER A 85 -0.77 1.89 -6.77
C SER A 85 0.70 2.26 -6.59
N GLN A 86 1.31 2.91 -7.59
CA GLN A 86 2.70 3.36 -7.51
C GLN A 86 2.88 4.51 -6.51
N VAL A 87 1.93 5.44 -6.46
CA VAL A 87 1.89 6.53 -5.49
C VAL A 87 1.69 5.98 -4.07
N ASP A 88 0.82 4.99 -3.90
CA ASP A 88 0.55 4.36 -2.61
C ASP A 88 1.78 3.62 -2.08
N SER A 89 2.52 2.90 -2.93
CA SER A 89 3.81 2.31 -2.56
C SER A 89 4.84 3.36 -2.15
N ARG A 90 4.95 4.47 -2.89
CA ARG A 90 5.88 5.56 -2.56
C ARG A 90 5.51 6.23 -1.22
N LYS A 91 4.22 6.46 -0.98
CA LYS A 91 3.73 6.99 0.30
C LYS A 91 4.05 6.05 1.45
N HIS A 92 3.85 4.74 1.27
CA HIS A 92 4.22 3.74 2.26
C HIS A 92 5.72 3.77 2.57
N THR A 93 6.58 3.80 1.55
CA THR A 93 8.04 3.93 1.76
C THR A 93 8.41 5.21 2.49
N ARG A 94 7.84 6.36 2.12
CA ARG A 94 8.11 7.63 2.80
C ARG A 94 7.66 7.58 4.26
N MET A 95 6.47 7.05 4.53
CA MET A 95 5.97 6.90 5.90
C MET A 95 6.88 5.98 6.74
N MET A 96 7.41 4.90 6.17
CA MET A 96 8.35 4.00 6.84
C MET A 96 9.67 4.71 7.18
N VAL A 97 10.20 5.52 6.25
CA VAL A 97 11.40 6.33 6.48
C VAL A 97 11.16 7.38 7.57
N ASP A 98 10.08 8.14 7.47
CA ASP A 98 9.70 9.15 8.48
C ASP A 98 9.53 8.53 9.88
N LEU A 99 9.01 7.30 9.97
CA LEU A 99 8.88 6.58 11.25
C LEU A 99 10.25 6.16 11.79
N HIS A 100 11.09 5.57 10.93
CA HIS A 100 12.43 5.14 11.31
C HIS A 100 13.31 6.32 11.76
N GLU A 101 13.23 7.46 11.07
CA GLU A 101 13.94 8.68 11.44
C GLU A 101 13.54 9.17 12.84
N ARG A 102 12.24 9.18 13.16
CA ARG A 102 11.75 9.56 14.50
C ARG A 102 12.24 8.59 15.58
N GLU A 103 12.22 7.28 15.30
CA GLU A 103 12.73 6.28 16.23
C GLU A 103 14.24 6.43 16.47
N CYS A 104 15.03 6.60 15.41
CA CYS A 104 16.47 6.84 15.48
C CYS A 104 16.80 8.15 16.21
N ALA A 105 16.10 9.24 15.92
CA ALA A 105 16.25 10.50 16.65
C ALA A 105 15.91 10.35 18.14
N SER A 106 14.87 9.58 18.47
CA SER A 106 14.50 9.29 19.87
C SER A 106 15.56 8.44 20.60
N LYS A 107 16.22 7.51 19.90
CA LYS A 107 17.33 6.71 20.45
C LYS A 107 18.59 7.55 20.63
N LEU A 108 18.97 8.31 19.60
CA LEU A 108 20.11 9.23 19.65
C LEU A 108 19.94 10.27 20.75
N ALA A 109 18.75 10.84 20.95
CA ALA A 109 18.51 11.79 22.04
C ALA A 109 18.65 11.16 23.44
N ARG A 110 18.31 9.87 23.60
CA ARG A 110 18.59 9.14 24.84
C ARG A 110 20.08 8.94 25.02
N GLU A 111 20.77 8.47 23.98
CA GLU A 111 22.22 8.22 24.02
C GLU A 111 23.05 9.50 24.12
N GLU A 112 22.62 10.61 23.52
CA GLU A 112 23.23 11.94 23.70
C GLU A 112 22.95 12.46 25.10
N GLY A 113 21.74 12.28 25.63
CA GLY A 113 21.46 12.54 27.04
C GLY A 113 22.39 11.76 27.96
N ASP A 114 22.60 10.47 27.67
CA ASP A 114 23.56 9.62 28.37
C ASP A 114 25.00 10.15 28.17
N ARG A 115 25.39 10.54 26.95
CA ARG A 115 26.73 11.03 26.61
C ARG A 115 27.04 12.38 27.26
N TYR A 116 26.07 13.30 27.29
CA TYR A 116 26.16 14.57 28.01
C TYR A 116 26.21 14.35 29.52
N ALA A 117 25.44 13.39 30.06
CA ALA A 117 25.54 13.01 31.47
C ALA A 117 26.93 12.43 31.81
N TRP A 118 27.49 11.58 30.96
CA TRP A 118 28.86 11.06 31.12
C TRP A 118 29.92 12.15 31.03
N ASN A 119 29.87 13.02 30.02
CA ASN A 119 30.83 14.12 29.88
C ASN A 119 30.72 15.11 31.06
N TRP A 120 29.51 15.33 31.59
CA TRP A 120 29.29 16.12 32.80
C TRP A 120 29.88 15.47 34.05
N ILE A 121 29.74 14.14 34.21
CA ILE A 121 30.36 13.38 35.31
C ILE A 121 31.89 13.42 35.23
N GLU A 122 32.48 13.15 34.06
CA GLU A 122 33.94 13.20 33.85
C GLU A 122 34.50 14.61 34.13
N ASN A 123 33.80 15.66 33.71
CA ASN A 123 34.22 17.04 33.98
C ASN A 123 34.14 17.39 35.47
N ILE A 124 33.14 16.86 36.21
CA ILE A 124 33.08 17.01 37.67
C ILE A 124 34.26 16.32 38.35
N GLU A 125 34.59 15.09 37.97
CA GLU A 125 35.73 14.34 38.53
C GLU A 125 37.06 15.07 38.26
N THR A 126 37.22 15.62 37.06
CA THR A 126 38.42 16.40 36.69
C THR A 126 38.54 17.70 37.49
N THR A 127 37.43 18.38 37.80
CA THR A 127 37.45 19.56 38.67
C THR A 127 37.76 19.23 40.14
N LEU A 128 37.40 18.04 40.60
CA LEU A 128 37.71 17.54 41.95
C LEU A 128 39.19 17.14 42.11
N GLU A 129 39.89 16.80 41.03
CA GLU A 129 41.34 16.58 41.04
C GLU A 129 42.16 17.88 41.07
N ILE A 130 41.62 18.97 40.50
CA ILE A 130 42.29 20.29 40.47
C ILE A 130 42.18 21.01 41.82
N ILE A 131 41.11 20.77 42.58
CA ILE A 131 40.98 21.21 43.97
C ILE A 131 41.72 20.21 44.85
N GLY A 132 43.06 20.25 44.78
CA GLY A 132 43.94 19.37 45.54
C GLY A 132 43.56 19.33 47.03
N ASN A 133 43.27 18.13 47.50
CA ASN A 133 43.56 17.61 48.84
C ASN A 133 43.54 18.67 49.97
N ASN A 134 42.35 18.98 50.49
CA ASN A 134 42.19 19.42 51.87
C ASN A 134 40.96 18.74 52.46
N ASN A 135 41.24 17.58 53.05
CA ASN A 135 40.49 16.87 54.07
C ASN A 135 39.32 17.68 54.68
N LEU A 136 38.09 17.38 54.27
CA LEU A 136 36.85 17.48 55.08
C LEU A 136 35.63 16.97 54.27
N PHE A 137 35.31 15.70 54.50
CA PHE A 137 33.96 15.26 54.88
C PHE A 137 32.77 15.72 54.02
N TRP A 138 32.39 14.91 53.03
CA TRP A 138 30.98 14.63 52.76
C TRP A 138 30.79 13.14 52.50
N GLY A 139 30.44 12.41 53.56
CA GLY A 139 29.82 11.11 53.45
C GLY A 139 28.47 11.25 52.76
N ILE A 140 28.46 11.22 51.43
CA ILE A 140 27.26 10.92 50.67
C ILE A 140 27.33 9.44 50.35
N ASN A 141 26.55 8.71 51.14
CA ASN A 141 26.26 7.30 51.03
C ASN A 141 25.83 6.98 49.59
N PHE A 142 26.75 6.46 48.76
CA PHE A 142 26.46 5.83 47.46
C PHE A 142 25.77 4.46 47.66
N GLY A 143 24.77 4.44 48.53
CA GLY A 143 24.03 3.28 48.98
C GLY A 143 22.54 3.50 48.80
N ARG A 144 22.08 3.93 47.60
CA ARG A 144 20.65 3.78 47.23
C ARG A 144 20.27 4.04 45.77
N TYR A 145 20.96 3.44 44.80
CA TYR A 145 20.32 3.12 43.51
C TYR A 145 20.71 1.72 43.03
N CYS A 146 20.44 0.72 43.88
CA CYS A 146 20.08 -0.61 43.39
C CYS A 146 18.70 -0.53 42.74
N CYS A 147 18.68 -0.24 41.43
CA CYS A 147 17.69 -0.79 40.49
C CYS A 147 18.42 -1.19 39.20
N LEU A 148 19.61 -1.78 39.32
CA LEU A 148 20.20 -2.62 38.29
C LEU A 148 19.55 -4.00 38.39
N GLY A 149 18.38 -4.11 37.77
CA GLY A 149 17.77 -5.39 37.44
C GLY A 149 18.50 -6.03 36.27
N SER A 150 19.04 -7.22 36.53
CA SER A 150 19.45 -8.26 35.57
C SER A 150 20.74 -8.09 34.77
N LEU A 151 21.80 -8.62 35.37
CA LEU A 151 22.79 -9.55 34.80
C LEU A 151 22.92 -9.59 33.27
N ARG A 152 24.01 -9.00 32.76
CA ARG A 152 24.67 -9.47 31.53
C ARG A 152 25.86 -10.34 31.92
N ARG A 153 25.60 -11.64 32.07
CA ARG A 153 26.61 -12.70 32.00
C ARG A 153 26.59 -13.24 30.58
N ILE A 154 27.73 -13.22 29.90
CA ILE A 154 28.29 -14.31 29.07
C ILE A 154 29.68 -13.86 28.62
N LEU A 155 30.69 -14.51 29.22
CA LEU A 155 32.03 -14.68 28.66
C LEU A 155 31.90 -15.38 27.29
N HIS A 156 32.71 -14.96 26.32
CA HIS A 156 33.35 -15.91 25.41
C HIS A 156 34.79 -15.44 25.14
N SER A 157 35.73 -16.32 25.51
CA SER A 157 36.99 -16.50 24.78
C SER A 157 36.73 -17.07 23.40
#